data_AF-A0A6N6WP80-F1
#
_entry.id   AF-A0A6N6WP80-F1
#
_cell.length_a   1.000
_cell.length_b   1.000
_cell.length_c   1.000
_cell.angle_alpha   90.00
_cell.angle_beta   90.00
_cell.angle_gamma   90.00
#
_symmetry.space_group_name_H-M   'P 1'
#
loop_
_entity.id
_entity.type
_entity.pdbx_description
1 polymer ?
#
loop_
_entity_poly.entity_id
_entity_poly.type
_entity_poly.pdbx_seq_one_letter_code
_entity_poly.pdbx_strand_id
1 'polypeptide(L)'
;ETVNTDIVSGLQQIMANGTAEGSIINGGSQVVNEGGLAENSVLNDGGTLDVREKGSATGIQQSSQGALVATTRATRVTGTRADGVAFSIEQGAANNILLANGGVLTVESDTSSDKTQVNMGGREIVKTKATATGTTLTGGEQIVEGVANETTINDGGIQTVSANGEAIKTKINEGGTLTVNDNGKATDIVQNSGAALQTSTANGIEISGTHQYGTFSISGNLATNMLLENGGNLLVLAGTEARDSTVGKGGAMQNLGQDSATKVNSGGQYTLGL
;
A
#
# COMPACT_ATOMS: atom_id res chain seq x y z
N GLU A 1 -1.95 1.00 36.61
CA GLU A 1 -0.59 1.20 36.08
C GLU A 1 0.13 -0.15 36.12
N THR A 2 0.76 -0.55 35.03
CA THR A 2 1.63 -1.73 34.97
C THR A 2 3.00 -1.31 34.47
N VAL A 3 4.07 -1.79 35.08
CA VAL A 3 5.44 -1.44 34.71
C VAL A 3 6.18 -2.70 34.28
N ASN A 4 6.94 -2.64 33.18
CA ASN A 4 7.84 -3.69 32.68
C ASN A 4 7.18 -5.06 32.47
N THR A 5 6.02 -5.09 31.81
CA THR A 5 5.36 -6.36 31.44
C THR A 5 6.04 -6.98 30.22
N ASP A 6 6.46 -8.24 30.31
CA ASP A 6 6.95 -9.02 29.16
C ASP A 6 5.80 -9.81 28.53
N ILE A 7 5.51 -9.54 27.25
CA ILE A 7 4.36 -10.04 26.51
C ILE A 7 4.86 -10.99 25.42
N VAL A 8 5.04 -12.26 25.78
CA VAL A 8 5.65 -13.27 24.89
C VAL A 8 4.64 -13.91 23.94
N SER A 9 3.55 -14.46 24.44
CA SER A 9 2.46 -15.02 23.61
C SER A 9 1.08 -14.62 24.10
N GLY A 10 1.04 -13.77 25.14
CA GLY A 10 -0.17 -13.30 25.78
C GLY A 10 -0.70 -12.02 25.17
N LEU A 11 -1.76 -11.51 25.80
CA LEU A 11 -2.41 -10.25 25.45
C LEU A 11 -2.39 -9.33 26.67
N GLN A 12 -1.92 -8.09 26.51
CA GLN A 12 -2.12 -7.01 27.45
C GLN A 12 -3.13 -6.02 26.86
N GLN A 13 -4.23 -5.76 27.56
CA GLN A 13 -5.20 -4.73 27.17
C GLN A 13 -5.11 -3.54 28.12
N ILE A 14 -4.87 -2.37 27.56
CA ILE A 14 -4.85 -1.11 28.29
C ILE A 14 -6.19 -0.42 28.01
N MET A 15 -7.05 -0.40 29.02
CA MET A 15 -8.39 0.18 28.95
C MET A 15 -8.33 1.69 29.26
N ALA A 16 -9.47 2.37 29.15
CA ALA A 16 -9.59 3.78 29.49
C ALA A 16 -9.03 4.10 30.88
N ASN A 17 -8.21 5.16 30.97
CA ASN A 17 -7.46 5.57 32.18
C ASN A 17 -6.41 4.56 32.68
N GLY A 18 -6.17 3.48 31.94
CA GLY A 18 -5.07 2.57 32.20
C GLY A 18 -3.76 3.09 31.60
N THR A 19 -2.66 2.90 32.33
CA THR A 19 -1.29 3.19 31.86
C THR A 19 -0.44 1.92 31.96
N ALA A 20 0.31 1.61 30.91
CA ALA A 20 1.39 0.64 30.95
C ALA A 20 2.72 1.30 30.55
N GLU A 21 3.76 1.12 31.35
CA GLU A 21 5.09 1.68 31.10
C GLU A 21 6.11 0.55 30.86
N GLY A 22 6.97 0.70 29.85
CA GLY A 22 8.13 -0.17 29.63
C GLY A 22 7.77 -1.61 29.23
N SER A 23 6.60 -1.84 28.64
CA SER A 23 6.21 -3.19 28.21
C SER A 23 7.10 -3.68 27.08
N ILE A 24 7.52 -4.94 27.13
CA ILE A 24 8.34 -5.58 26.10
C ILE A 24 7.45 -6.59 25.36
N ILE A 25 7.34 -6.48 24.04
CA ILE A 25 6.40 -7.27 23.24
C ILE A 25 7.21 -8.25 22.36
N ASN A 26 7.32 -9.49 22.81
CA ASN A 26 8.18 -10.55 22.24
C ASN A 26 7.34 -11.70 21.62
N GLY A 27 6.49 -11.39 20.65
CA GLY A 27 5.58 -12.36 20.01
C GLY A 27 4.11 -12.24 20.42
N GLY A 28 3.83 -11.57 21.55
CA GLY A 28 2.47 -11.36 22.03
C GLY A 28 1.87 -10.07 21.52
N SER A 29 0.75 -9.65 22.11
CA SER A 29 0.02 -8.45 21.70
C SER A 29 -0.20 -7.49 22.86
N GLN A 30 0.09 -6.22 22.63
CA GLN A 30 -0.39 -5.11 23.47
C GLN A 30 -1.46 -4.35 22.69
N VAL A 31 -2.61 -4.14 23.32
CA VAL A 31 -3.74 -3.38 22.76
C VAL A 31 -3.99 -2.15 23.61
N VAL A 32 -3.91 -0.98 22.99
CA VAL A 32 -4.25 0.30 23.61
C VAL A 32 -5.63 0.73 23.14
N ASN A 33 -6.62 0.65 24.03
CA ASN A 33 -7.99 1.06 23.72
C ASN A 33 -8.17 2.58 23.90
N GLU A 34 -9.35 3.09 23.54
CA GLU A 34 -9.75 4.48 23.76
C GLU A 34 -9.45 4.92 25.21
N GLY A 35 -8.71 6.02 25.35
CA GLY A 35 -8.31 6.58 26.64
C GLY A 35 -7.25 5.79 27.41
N GLY A 36 -6.70 4.71 26.85
CA GLY A 36 -5.55 3.99 27.39
C GLY A 36 -4.23 4.61 26.96
N LEU A 37 -3.18 4.40 27.76
CA LEU A 37 -1.83 4.90 27.51
C LEU A 37 -0.76 3.80 27.64
N ALA A 38 0.04 3.60 26.60
CA ALA A 38 1.27 2.82 26.65
C ALA A 38 2.50 3.73 26.52
N GLU A 39 3.44 3.66 27.45
CA GLU A 39 4.66 4.45 27.43
C GLU A 39 5.88 3.54 27.31
N ASN A 40 6.83 3.94 26.46
CA ASN A 40 8.14 3.31 26.31
C ASN A 40 8.07 1.81 26.00
N SER A 41 7.06 1.40 25.22
CA SER A 41 6.93 -0.01 24.83
C SER A 41 8.01 -0.40 23.82
N VAL A 42 8.64 -1.55 24.04
CA VAL A 42 9.64 -2.13 23.14
C VAL A 42 8.95 -3.18 22.29
N LEU A 43 8.80 -2.89 21.00
CA LEU A 43 8.09 -3.71 20.03
C LEU A 43 9.12 -4.53 19.24
N ASN A 44 9.35 -5.77 19.69
CA ASN A 44 10.33 -6.68 19.10
C ASN A 44 9.72 -7.55 18.00
N ASP A 45 10.58 -8.33 17.35
CA ASP A 45 10.24 -9.23 16.25
C ASP A 45 9.10 -10.19 16.64
N GLY A 46 8.04 -10.20 15.83
CA GLY A 46 6.83 -11.00 16.07
C GLY A 46 5.87 -10.40 17.10
N GLY A 47 6.27 -9.39 17.86
CA GLY A 47 5.36 -8.63 18.73
C GLY A 47 4.40 -7.75 17.95
N THR A 48 3.20 -7.56 18.49
CA THR A 48 2.19 -6.64 17.92
C THR A 48 1.77 -5.58 18.93
N LEU A 49 1.81 -4.32 18.51
CA LEU A 49 1.22 -3.19 19.23
C LEU A 49 0.02 -2.65 18.42
N ASP A 50 -1.20 -2.84 18.93
CA ASP A 50 -2.46 -2.35 18.36
C ASP A 50 -2.90 -1.08 19.11
N VAL A 51 -2.73 0.09 18.50
CA VAL A 51 -3.19 1.38 19.02
C VAL A 51 -4.47 1.79 18.32
N ARG A 52 -5.58 1.67 19.02
CA ARG A 52 -6.92 1.93 18.49
C ARG A 52 -7.23 3.42 18.45
N GLU A 53 -8.35 3.74 17.82
CA GLU A 53 -8.91 5.09 17.83
C GLU A 53 -8.93 5.65 19.26
N LYS A 54 -8.42 6.88 19.40
CA LYS A 54 -8.26 7.61 20.66
C LYS A 54 -7.41 6.93 21.75
N GLY A 55 -6.73 5.83 21.45
CA GLY A 55 -5.65 5.29 22.29
C GLY A 55 -4.37 6.12 22.15
N SER A 56 -3.44 5.99 23.08
CA SER A 56 -2.12 6.63 22.98
C SER A 56 -0.97 5.69 23.30
N ALA A 57 0.06 5.70 22.47
CA ALA A 57 1.30 4.98 22.71
C ALA A 57 2.51 5.86 22.40
N THR A 58 3.41 6.11 23.35
CA THR A 58 4.49 7.09 23.19
C THR A 58 5.84 6.52 23.57
N GLY A 59 6.90 6.97 22.90
CA GLY A 59 8.26 6.47 23.15
C GLY A 59 8.45 5.02 22.70
N ILE A 60 7.68 4.56 21.71
CA ILE A 60 7.79 3.19 21.19
C ILE A 60 9.18 2.99 20.60
N GLN A 61 9.84 1.88 20.94
CA GLN A 61 11.06 1.44 20.29
C GLN A 61 10.72 0.25 19.40
N GLN A 62 10.62 0.49 18.08
CA GLN A 62 10.15 -0.51 17.11
C GLN A 62 11.33 -1.19 16.42
N SER A 63 11.41 -2.53 16.51
CA SER A 63 12.35 -3.32 15.72
C SER A 63 11.95 -3.34 14.24
N SER A 64 12.85 -3.81 13.35
CA SER A 64 12.54 -3.89 11.91
C SER A 64 11.42 -4.87 11.55
N GLN A 65 11.03 -5.75 12.49
CA GLN A 65 10.07 -6.83 12.30
C GLN A 65 8.93 -6.79 13.32
N GLY A 66 8.86 -5.74 14.15
CA GLY A 66 7.77 -5.50 15.10
C GLY A 66 6.55 -4.88 14.41
N ALA A 67 5.37 -5.44 14.68
CA ALA A 67 4.12 -5.07 14.00
C ALA A 67 3.40 -3.92 14.75
N LEU A 68 3.44 -2.72 14.17
CA LEU A 68 2.59 -1.60 14.61
C LEU A 68 1.27 -1.64 13.84
N VAL A 69 0.16 -1.78 14.57
CA VAL A 69 -1.21 -1.65 14.05
C VAL A 69 -1.80 -0.36 14.61
N ALA A 70 -2.11 0.60 13.76
CA ALA A 70 -2.59 1.91 14.19
C ALA A 70 -3.54 2.56 13.16
N THR A 71 -4.24 3.59 13.63
CA THR A 71 -5.10 4.46 12.81
C THR A 71 -4.71 5.92 13.04
N THR A 72 -4.87 6.77 12.03
CA THR A 72 -4.69 8.24 12.18
C THR A 72 -5.69 8.89 13.14
N ARG A 73 -6.71 8.14 13.58
CA ARG A 73 -7.64 8.52 14.67
C ARG A 73 -7.13 8.19 16.07
N ALA A 74 -5.95 7.57 16.22
CA ALA A 74 -5.30 7.46 17.52
C ALA A 74 -5.03 8.86 18.10
N THR A 75 -5.08 8.99 19.43
CA THR A 75 -4.82 10.29 20.08
C THR A 75 -3.39 10.74 19.83
N ARG A 76 -2.44 9.82 20.03
CA ARG A 76 -1.02 10.06 19.78
C ARG A 76 -0.25 8.75 19.73
N VAL A 77 0.49 8.52 18.66
CA VAL A 77 1.45 7.41 18.54
C VAL A 77 2.83 7.99 18.24
N THR A 78 3.84 7.75 19.05
CA THR A 78 5.21 8.25 18.77
C THR A 78 6.26 7.22 19.12
N GLY A 79 7.35 7.21 18.37
CA GLY A 79 8.45 6.29 18.63
C GLY A 79 9.65 6.47 17.71
N THR A 80 10.60 5.56 17.86
CA THR A 80 11.81 5.45 17.04
C THR A 80 11.90 4.06 16.45
N ARG A 81 12.21 3.97 15.16
CA ARG A 81 12.49 2.74 14.44
C ARG A 81 13.90 2.23 14.74
N ALA A 82 14.17 0.96 14.42
CA ALA A 82 15.49 0.35 14.54
C ALA A 82 16.60 1.07 13.73
N ASP A 83 16.24 1.78 12.66
CA ASP A 83 17.15 2.61 11.85
C ASP A 83 17.38 4.02 12.41
N GLY A 84 16.80 4.33 13.58
CA GLY A 84 16.94 5.62 14.25
C GLY A 84 15.97 6.70 13.76
N VAL A 85 15.11 6.41 12.78
CA VAL A 85 14.12 7.37 12.29
C VAL A 85 12.96 7.47 13.29
N ALA A 86 12.65 8.71 13.71
CA ALA A 86 11.47 8.99 14.51
C ALA A 86 10.20 8.94 13.65
N PHE A 87 9.12 8.41 14.22
CA PHE A 87 7.80 8.34 13.59
C PHE A 87 6.72 8.88 14.52
N SER A 88 5.61 9.35 13.94
CA SER A 88 4.50 9.87 14.71
C SER A 88 3.14 9.66 14.04
N ILE A 89 2.08 9.61 14.83
CA ILE A 89 0.69 9.82 14.46
C ILE A 89 0.14 10.84 15.45
N GLU A 90 -0.10 12.06 14.99
CA GLU A 90 -0.58 13.16 15.81
C GLU A 90 -1.53 14.03 15.00
N GLN A 91 -2.65 14.44 15.60
CA GLN A 91 -3.61 15.38 14.98
C GLN A 91 -4.09 14.94 13.57
N GLY A 92 -4.26 13.63 13.35
CA GLY A 92 -4.67 13.11 12.05
C GLY A 92 -3.55 13.08 10.99
N ALA A 93 -2.28 13.18 11.37
CA ALA A 93 -1.15 13.05 10.44
C ALA A 93 -0.19 11.95 10.92
N ALA A 94 0.04 10.95 10.07
CA ALA A 94 1.04 9.90 10.26
C ALA A 94 2.33 10.23 9.50
N ASN A 95 3.50 10.07 10.12
CA ASN A 95 4.79 10.41 9.52
C ASN A 95 5.82 9.29 9.76
N ASN A 96 6.52 8.87 8.71
CA ASN A 96 7.62 7.89 8.73
C ASN A 96 7.27 6.52 9.31
N ILE A 97 5.98 6.14 9.29
CA ILE A 97 5.51 4.88 9.86
C ILE A 97 6.18 3.70 9.15
N LEU A 98 6.67 2.74 9.94
CA LEU A 98 7.19 1.46 9.45
C LEU A 98 6.14 0.36 9.65
N LEU A 99 5.74 -0.29 8.57
CA LEU A 99 4.78 -1.39 8.56
C LEU A 99 5.49 -2.65 8.08
N ALA A 100 5.55 -3.68 8.92
CA ALA A 100 6.13 -4.99 8.62
C ALA A 100 5.38 -6.08 9.39
N ASN A 101 5.43 -7.32 8.92
CA ASN A 101 4.94 -8.51 9.65
C ASN A 101 3.53 -8.40 10.25
N GLY A 102 2.55 -7.93 9.47
CA GLY A 102 1.19 -7.74 9.93
C GLY A 102 0.93 -6.36 10.54
N GLY A 103 1.93 -5.47 10.56
CA GLY A 103 1.72 -4.06 10.85
C GLY A 103 0.77 -3.42 9.84
N VAL A 104 -0.16 -2.60 10.33
CA VAL A 104 -1.18 -1.94 9.51
C VAL A 104 -1.31 -0.48 9.92
N LEU A 105 -1.32 0.42 8.94
CA LEU A 105 -1.77 1.79 9.13
C LEU A 105 -3.09 1.99 8.40
N THR A 106 -4.13 2.41 9.11
CA THR A 106 -5.35 2.94 8.48
C THR A 106 -5.29 4.47 8.48
N VAL A 107 -5.21 5.06 7.30
CA VAL A 107 -5.30 6.51 7.09
C VAL A 107 -6.77 6.85 6.86
N GLU A 108 -7.39 7.43 7.89
CA GLU A 108 -8.82 7.70 7.97
C GLU A 108 -9.26 8.89 7.09
N SER A 109 -10.55 8.99 6.80
CA SER A 109 -11.10 10.13 6.04
C SER A 109 -10.69 11.47 6.64
N ASP A 110 -10.32 12.41 5.76
CA ASP A 110 -9.89 13.76 6.10
C ASP A 110 -8.55 13.83 6.89
N THR A 111 -7.77 12.75 6.88
CA THR A 111 -6.44 12.63 7.51
C THR A 111 -5.34 12.30 6.50
N SER A 112 -4.08 12.28 6.93
CA SER A 112 -2.96 12.01 6.02
C SER A 112 -1.86 11.10 6.57
N SER A 113 -1.09 10.51 5.65
CA SER A 113 0.20 9.88 5.93
C SER A 113 1.30 10.45 5.01
N ASP A 114 2.52 10.56 5.54
CA ASP A 114 3.71 10.96 4.79
C ASP A 114 4.86 9.98 5.05
N LYS A 115 5.50 9.52 3.96
CA LYS A 115 6.70 8.67 3.98
C LYS A 115 6.53 7.35 4.73
N THR A 116 5.34 6.75 4.67
CA THR A 116 5.11 5.39 5.16
C THR A 116 6.02 4.41 4.41
N GLN A 117 6.74 3.56 5.14
CA GLN A 117 7.48 2.43 4.57
C GLN A 117 6.72 1.15 4.84
N VAL A 118 6.30 0.47 3.78
CA VAL A 118 5.52 -0.76 3.86
C VAL A 118 6.38 -1.92 3.36
N ASN A 119 6.93 -2.66 4.30
CA ASN A 119 7.75 -3.83 4.04
C ASN A 119 6.89 -5.09 3.95
N MET A 120 7.53 -6.22 3.66
CA MET A 120 6.91 -7.55 3.61
C MET A 120 5.91 -7.79 4.76
N GLY A 121 4.68 -8.15 4.40
CA GLY A 121 3.58 -8.41 5.33
C GLY A 121 2.96 -7.17 5.99
N GLY A 122 3.49 -5.96 5.76
CA GLY A 122 2.87 -4.71 6.18
C GLY A 122 1.79 -4.23 5.21
N ARG A 123 0.84 -3.41 5.70
CA ARG A 123 -0.21 -2.83 4.86
C ARG A 123 -0.60 -1.41 5.24
N GLU A 124 -0.60 -0.50 4.26
CA GLU A 124 -1.22 0.83 4.40
C GLU A 124 -2.61 0.84 3.74
N ILE A 125 -3.63 1.33 4.43
CA ILE A 125 -5.00 1.45 3.93
C ILE A 125 -5.37 2.93 3.91
N VAL A 126 -5.51 3.50 2.72
CA VAL A 126 -5.83 4.92 2.51
C VAL A 126 -7.32 5.04 2.22
N LYS A 127 -8.10 5.47 3.22
CA LYS A 127 -9.57 5.57 3.11
C LYS A 127 -10.02 6.69 2.19
N THR A 128 -11.27 6.65 1.77
CA THR A 128 -11.88 7.73 1.00
C THR A 128 -11.70 9.08 1.71
N LYS A 129 -11.31 10.12 0.95
CA LYS A 129 -10.91 11.45 1.44
C LYS A 129 -9.61 11.52 2.26
N ALA A 130 -8.90 10.41 2.44
CA ALA A 130 -7.56 10.42 3.02
C ALA A 130 -6.51 10.63 1.93
N THR A 131 -5.34 11.12 2.33
CA THR A 131 -4.18 11.31 1.43
C THR A 131 -2.93 10.66 1.99
N ALA A 132 -2.31 9.76 1.23
CA ALA A 132 -0.97 9.24 1.51
C ALA A 132 0.04 9.86 0.54
N THR A 133 1.20 10.31 1.03
CA THR A 133 2.26 10.90 0.21
C THR A 133 3.59 10.17 0.44
N GLY A 134 4.30 9.85 -0.65
CA GLY A 134 5.66 9.31 -0.58
C GLY A 134 5.76 7.90 0.02
N THR A 135 4.68 7.12 -0.03
CA THR A 135 4.69 5.73 0.43
C THR A 135 5.71 4.92 -0.38
N THR A 136 6.53 4.12 0.32
CA THR A 136 7.47 3.18 -0.32
C THR A 136 7.08 1.75 0.00
N LEU A 137 6.82 0.95 -1.04
CA LEU A 137 6.40 -0.45 -0.93
C LEU A 137 7.57 -1.37 -1.28
N THR A 138 7.98 -2.22 -0.35
CA THR A 138 9.06 -3.20 -0.54
C THR A 138 8.60 -4.56 0.01
N GLY A 139 7.80 -5.27 -0.79
CA GLY A 139 7.10 -6.50 -0.35
C GLY A 139 5.76 -6.28 0.36
N GLY A 140 5.44 -5.03 0.71
CA GLY A 140 4.19 -4.65 1.39
C GLY A 140 3.08 -4.19 0.43
N GLU A 141 1.91 -3.94 1.00
CA GLU A 141 0.72 -3.54 0.23
C GLU A 141 0.21 -2.14 0.61
N GLN A 142 -0.21 -1.35 -0.39
CA GLN A 142 -1.02 -0.16 -0.19
C GLN A 142 -2.39 -0.34 -0.88
N ILE A 143 -3.47 -0.16 -0.13
CA ILE A 143 -4.84 -0.15 -0.64
C ILE A 143 -5.33 1.29 -0.67
N VAL A 144 -5.71 1.79 -1.85
CA VAL A 144 -6.09 3.19 -2.08
C VAL A 144 -7.57 3.29 -2.40
N GLU A 145 -8.38 3.73 -1.43
CA GLU A 145 -9.77 4.17 -1.57
C GLU A 145 -9.89 5.71 -1.60
N GLY A 146 -8.84 6.42 -1.16
CA GLY A 146 -8.67 7.87 -1.22
C GLY A 146 -7.65 8.29 -2.27
N VAL A 147 -6.66 9.10 -1.87
CA VAL A 147 -5.60 9.58 -2.76
C VAL A 147 -4.23 9.08 -2.31
N ALA A 148 -3.45 8.51 -3.20
CA ALA A 148 -2.04 8.19 -2.98
C ALA A 148 -1.17 8.98 -3.97
N ASN A 149 -0.22 9.75 -3.47
CA ASN A 149 0.67 10.58 -4.28
C ASN A 149 2.12 10.13 -4.11
N GLU A 150 2.86 10.05 -5.22
CA GLU A 150 4.30 9.75 -5.25
C GLU A 150 4.65 8.40 -4.59
N THR A 151 3.78 7.40 -4.77
CA THR A 151 4.06 6.05 -4.29
C THR A 151 5.18 5.41 -5.12
N THR A 152 6.18 4.86 -4.44
CA THR A 152 7.24 4.05 -5.07
C THR A 152 7.00 2.57 -4.77
N ILE A 153 6.84 1.78 -5.83
CA ILE A 153 6.60 0.34 -5.75
C ILE A 153 7.87 -0.40 -6.16
N ASN A 154 8.54 -1.02 -5.20
CA ASN A 154 9.73 -1.85 -5.42
C ASN A 154 9.35 -3.34 -5.50
N ASP A 155 10.37 -4.20 -5.60
CA ASP A 155 10.21 -5.64 -5.67
C ASP A 155 9.26 -6.19 -4.58
N GLY A 156 8.28 -6.98 -5.03
CA GLY A 156 7.21 -7.55 -4.20
C GLY A 156 6.19 -6.54 -3.65
N GLY A 157 6.40 -5.23 -3.84
CA GLY A 157 5.45 -4.21 -3.44
C GLY A 157 4.20 -4.21 -4.32
N ILE A 158 3.03 -3.94 -3.72
CA ILE A 158 1.75 -3.92 -4.42
C ILE A 158 0.96 -2.67 -4.05
N GLN A 159 0.65 -1.81 -5.03
CA GLN A 159 -0.36 -0.76 -4.87
C GLN A 159 -1.66 -1.20 -5.54
N THR A 160 -2.76 -1.21 -4.80
CA THR A 160 -4.10 -1.49 -5.31
C THR A 160 -4.95 -0.22 -5.27
N VAL A 161 -5.24 0.34 -6.43
CA VAL A 161 -6.16 1.47 -6.59
C VAL A 161 -7.58 0.91 -6.71
N SER A 162 -8.37 1.12 -5.67
CA SER A 162 -9.76 0.64 -5.58
C SER A 162 -10.70 1.55 -6.35
N ALA A 163 -11.98 1.16 -6.45
CA ALA A 163 -13.01 2.00 -7.05
C ALA A 163 -13.07 3.38 -6.36
N ASN A 164 -13.02 4.45 -7.15
CA ASN A 164 -12.93 5.85 -6.73
C ASN A 164 -11.62 6.24 -6.00
N GLY A 165 -10.65 5.34 -5.91
CA GLY A 165 -9.30 5.66 -5.48
C GLY A 165 -8.52 6.34 -6.59
N GLU A 166 -7.58 7.21 -6.22
CA GLU A 166 -6.71 7.93 -7.15
C GLU A 166 -5.24 7.79 -6.75
N ALA A 167 -4.42 7.25 -7.65
CA ALA A 167 -2.97 7.22 -7.53
C ALA A 167 -2.34 8.22 -8.50
N ILE A 168 -1.40 9.04 -8.01
CA ILE A 168 -0.76 10.10 -8.79
C ILE A 168 0.76 9.92 -8.67
N LYS A 169 1.46 10.00 -9.82
CA LYS A 169 2.92 9.89 -9.90
C LYS A 169 3.46 8.60 -9.29
N THR A 170 2.74 7.49 -9.45
CA THR A 170 3.23 6.19 -9.02
C THR A 170 4.46 5.80 -9.86
N LYS A 171 5.56 5.47 -9.19
CA LYS A 171 6.75 4.89 -9.81
C LYS A 171 6.78 3.39 -9.54
N ILE A 172 6.73 2.59 -10.60
CA ILE A 172 6.79 1.13 -10.51
C ILE A 172 8.17 0.67 -10.97
N ASN A 173 8.90 0.00 -10.09
CA ASN A 173 10.22 -0.56 -10.38
C ASN A 173 10.11 -2.06 -10.70
N GLU A 174 11.25 -2.66 -11.07
CA GLU A 174 11.34 -4.10 -11.31
C GLU A 174 10.77 -4.89 -10.11
N GLY A 175 9.89 -5.85 -10.40
CA GLY A 175 9.23 -6.68 -9.38
C GLY A 175 8.04 -6.02 -8.66
N GLY A 176 7.83 -4.71 -8.84
CA GLY A 176 6.68 -3.99 -8.29
C GLY A 176 5.42 -4.15 -9.14
N THR A 177 4.26 -4.13 -8.48
CA THR A 177 2.94 -4.24 -9.14
C THR A 177 2.03 -3.07 -8.80
N LEU A 178 1.48 -2.42 -9.83
CA LEU A 178 0.32 -1.53 -9.71
C LEU A 178 -0.92 -2.26 -10.22
N THR A 179 -1.95 -2.34 -9.39
CA THR A 179 -3.28 -2.84 -9.78
C THR A 179 -4.27 -1.68 -9.77
N VAL A 180 -4.98 -1.47 -10.88
CA VAL A 180 -6.03 -0.46 -11.00
C VAL A 180 -7.34 -1.15 -11.30
N ASN A 181 -8.25 -1.13 -10.32
CA ASN A 181 -9.57 -1.74 -10.40
C ASN A 181 -10.57 -0.82 -11.11
N ASP A 182 -11.75 -1.36 -11.42
CA ASP A 182 -12.87 -0.63 -12.03
C ASP A 182 -13.18 0.67 -11.28
N ASN A 183 -13.38 1.76 -12.02
CA ASN A 183 -13.54 3.13 -11.48
C ASN A 183 -12.34 3.68 -10.69
N GLY A 184 -11.17 3.04 -10.74
CA GLY A 184 -9.93 3.55 -10.18
C GLY A 184 -9.19 4.46 -11.18
N LYS A 185 -8.43 5.42 -10.66
CA LYS A 185 -7.63 6.36 -11.46
C LYS A 185 -6.16 6.28 -11.10
N ALA A 186 -5.28 6.20 -12.09
CA ALA A 186 -3.83 6.22 -11.87
C ALA A 186 -3.12 7.06 -12.96
N THR A 187 -2.65 8.25 -12.60
CA THR A 187 -2.08 9.20 -13.57
C THR A 187 -0.62 9.52 -13.29
N ASP A 188 0.10 9.95 -14.33
CA ASP A 188 1.53 10.27 -14.30
C ASP A 188 2.41 9.08 -13.85
N ILE A 189 2.00 7.86 -14.22
CA ILE A 189 2.73 6.64 -13.89
C ILE A 189 4.10 6.63 -14.59
N VAL A 190 5.13 6.19 -13.87
CA VAL A 190 6.41 5.80 -14.45
C VAL A 190 6.57 4.29 -14.30
N GLN A 191 6.41 3.55 -15.39
CA GLN A 191 6.59 2.10 -15.44
C GLN A 191 8.00 1.79 -15.95
N ASN A 192 8.90 1.36 -15.06
CA ASN A 192 10.25 0.94 -15.43
C ASN A 192 10.26 -0.48 -16.01
N SER A 193 11.39 -0.89 -16.61
CA SER A 193 11.57 -2.25 -17.12
C SER A 193 11.33 -3.29 -15.99
N GLY A 194 10.58 -4.34 -16.30
CA GLY A 194 10.25 -5.40 -15.33
C GLY A 194 9.19 -5.03 -14.29
N ALA A 195 8.55 -3.87 -14.40
CA ALA A 195 7.38 -3.51 -13.61
C ALA A 195 6.09 -4.12 -14.16
N ALA A 196 5.14 -4.42 -13.28
CA ALA A 196 3.83 -4.93 -13.64
C ALA A 196 2.72 -3.87 -13.48
N LEU A 197 1.85 -3.76 -14.48
CA LEU A 197 0.58 -3.06 -14.41
C LEU A 197 -0.56 -4.05 -14.67
N GLN A 198 -1.51 -4.15 -13.75
CA GLN A 198 -2.68 -5.04 -13.83
C GLN A 198 -3.96 -4.21 -13.87
N THR A 199 -4.75 -4.35 -14.93
CA THR A 199 -5.97 -3.56 -15.12
C THR A 199 -6.89 -4.15 -16.19
N SER A 200 -7.98 -3.44 -16.49
CA SER A 200 -8.91 -3.74 -17.56
C SER A 200 -9.25 -2.47 -18.35
N THR A 201 -10.14 -2.61 -19.33
CA THR A 201 -10.76 -1.48 -20.05
C THR A 201 -12.16 -1.16 -19.51
N ALA A 202 -12.47 -1.54 -18.26
CA ALA A 202 -13.75 -1.25 -17.63
C ALA A 202 -14.03 0.26 -17.55
N ASN A 203 -15.33 0.58 -17.53
CA ASN A 203 -15.79 1.96 -17.39
C ASN A 203 -15.22 2.59 -16.11
N GLY A 204 -14.84 3.87 -16.22
CA GLY A 204 -14.32 4.65 -15.10
C GLY A 204 -12.84 4.43 -14.80
N ILE A 205 -12.17 3.50 -15.49
CA ILE A 205 -10.71 3.39 -15.41
C ILE A 205 -10.08 4.55 -16.20
N GLU A 206 -9.25 5.33 -15.51
CA GLU A 206 -8.44 6.39 -16.10
C GLU A 206 -6.97 6.14 -15.76
N ILE A 207 -6.17 5.82 -16.77
CA ILE A 207 -4.74 5.53 -16.62
C ILE A 207 -3.93 6.40 -17.58
N SER A 208 -2.84 6.99 -17.10
CA SER A 208 -1.85 7.65 -17.94
C SER A 208 -0.43 7.50 -17.37
N GLY A 209 0.55 7.37 -18.25
CA GLY A 209 1.93 7.25 -17.82
C GLY A 209 2.93 7.11 -18.96
N THR A 210 4.15 6.74 -18.60
CA THR A 210 5.27 6.50 -19.50
C THR A 210 5.99 5.19 -19.18
N HIS A 211 6.50 4.53 -20.22
CA HIS A 211 7.53 3.49 -20.15
C HIS A 211 8.56 3.71 -21.26
N GLN A 212 9.50 2.79 -21.43
CA GLN A 212 10.60 2.88 -22.40
C GLN A 212 10.19 3.02 -23.88
N TYR A 213 8.93 2.80 -24.24
CA TYR A 213 8.42 2.92 -25.61
C TYR A 213 7.45 4.10 -25.79
N GLY A 214 7.41 5.03 -24.82
CA GLY A 214 6.62 6.26 -24.89
C GLY A 214 5.50 6.33 -23.86
N THR A 215 4.49 7.14 -24.17
CA THR A 215 3.31 7.33 -23.32
C THR A 215 2.30 6.20 -23.52
N PHE A 216 1.64 5.77 -22.46
CA PHE A 216 0.54 4.82 -22.48
C PHE A 216 -0.67 5.39 -21.76
N SER A 217 -1.86 4.87 -22.07
CA SER A 217 -3.09 5.32 -21.42
C SER A 217 -4.21 4.31 -21.50
N ILE A 218 -5.14 4.38 -20.55
CA ILE A 218 -6.50 3.86 -20.66
C ILE A 218 -7.46 5.02 -20.40
N SER A 219 -8.25 5.40 -21.40
CA SER A 219 -9.29 6.41 -21.25
C SER A 219 -10.38 6.21 -22.28
N GLY A 220 -11.63 6.52 -21.93
CA GLY A 220 -12.76 6.39 -22.85
C GLY A 220 -12.90 5.00 -23.47
N ASN A 221 -12.66 3.94 -22.68
CA ASN A 221 -12.71 2.54 -23.11
C ASN A 221 -11.67 2.14 -24.17
N LEU A 222 -10.59 2.92 -24.31
CA LEU A 222 -9.46 2.63 -25.19
C LEU A 222 -8.17 2.51 -24.38
N ALA A 223 -7.55 1.33 -24.42
CA ALA A 223 -6.18 1.12 -23.96
C ALA A 223 -5.21 1.40 -25.12
N THR A 224 -4.14 2.16 -24.89
CA THR A 224 -3.15 2.52 -25.92
C THR A 224 -1.74 2.33 -25.40
N ASN A 225 -0.89 1.69 -26.21
CA ASN A 225 0.54 1.48 -25.97
C ASN A 225 0.82 0.82 -24.62
N MET A 226 0.02 -0.16 -24.19
CA MET A 226 0.22 -0.80 -22.89
C MET A 226 1.46 -1.72 -22.93
N LEU A 227 2.36 -1.62 -21.95
CA LEU A 227 3.47 -2.55 -21.76
C LEU A 227 3.14 -3.56 -20.65
N LEU A 228 3.00 -4.83 -21.03
CA LEU A 228 2.60 -5.92 -20.13
C LEU A 228 3.77 -6.90 -19.96
N GLU A 229 4.42 -6.86 -18.81
CA GLU A 229 5.59 -7.69 -18.47
C GLU A 229 5.51 -8.11 -17.00
N ASN A 230 6.25 -9.15 -16.61
CA ASN A 230 6.45 -9.54 -15.21
C ASN A 230 5.16 -9.69 -14.37
N GLY A 231 4.11 -10.31 -14.96
CA GLY A 231 2.80 -10.43 -14.32
C GLY A 231 1.84 -9.27 -14.60
N GLY A 232 2.25 -8.28 -15.40
CA GLY A 232 1.36 -7.26 -15.95
C GLY A 232 0.25 -7.90 -16.79
N ASN A 233 -0.98 -7.45 -16.57
CA ASN A 233 -2.17 -8.06 -17.16
C ASN A 233 -3.14 -6.98 -17.66
N LEU A 234 -3.68 -7.19 -18.86
CA LEU A 234 -4.76 -6.37 -19.42
C LEU A 234 -5.94 -7.24 -19.84
N LEU A 235 -7.12 -6.95 -19.26
CA LEU A 235 -8.39 -7.45 -19.78
C LEU A 235 -9.06 -6.41 -20.68
N VAL A 236 -9.13 -6.70 -21.98
CA VAL A 236 -9.95 -5.91 -22.93
C VAL A 236 -11.36 -6.48 -22.91
N LEU A 237 -12.32 -5.68 -22.51
CA LEU A 237 -13.72 -6.08 -22.36
C LEU A 237 -14.47 -6.02 -23.69
N ALA A 238 -15.61 -6.72 -23.77
CA ALA A 238 -16.47 -6.65 -24.93
C ALA A 238 -16.95 -5.21 -25.18
N GLY A 239 -16.83 -4.76 -26.43
CA GLY A 239 -17.19 -3.40 -26.85
C GLY A 239 -16.14 -2.33 -26.56
N THR A 240 -14.98 -2.68 -25.99
CA THR A 240 -13.84 -1.78 -25.78
C THR A 240 -12.70 -2.10 -26.75
N GLU A 241 -11.65 -1.28 -26.74
CA GLU A 241 -10.53 -1.41 -27.68
C GLU A 241 -9.16 -1.33 -26.98
N ALA A 242 -8.18 -2.07 -27.51
CA ALA A 242 -6.76 -1.89 -27.22
C ALA A 242 -5.94 -1.63 -28.50
N ARG A 243 -4.96 -0.73 -28.43
CA ARG A 243 -4.07 -0.38 -29.55
C ARG A 243 -2.61 -0.43 -29.12
N ASP A 244 -1.76 -0.91 -30.02
CA ASP A 244 -0.29 -0.83 -29.89
C ASP A 244 0.27 -1.47 -28.61
N SER A 245 -0.46 -2.42 -28.02
CA SER A 245 -0.04 -3.05 -26.77
C SER A 245 1.13 -4.01 -27.00
N THR A 246 2.09 -4.05 -26.09
CA THR A 246 3.21 -5.00 -26.12
C THR A 246 3.09 -5.98 -24.97
N VAL A 247 2.94 -7.26 -25.28
CA VAL A 247 2.92 -8.37 -24.31
C VAL A 247 4.30 -9.02 -24.28
N GLY A 248 5.09 -8.71 -23.25
CA GLY A 248 6.42 -9.25 -23.02
C GLY A 248 6.43 -10.46 -22.08
N LYS A 249 7.63 -10.86 -21.64
CA LYS A 249 7.83 -12.06 -20.83
C LYS A 249 7.03 -11.99 -19.52
N GLY A 250 6.21 -13.01 -19.26
CA GLY A 250 5.38 -13.09 -18.06
C GLY A 250 4.19 -12.13 -18.04
N GLY A 251 4.00 -11.31 -19.08
CA GLY A 251 2.81 -10.48 -19.25
C GLY A 251 1.68 -11.26 -19.90
N ALA A 252 0.46 -10.82 -19.66
CA ALA A 252 -0.75 -11.41 -20.21
C ALA A 252 -1.72 -10.36 -20.76
N MET A 253 -2.38 -10.66 -21.88
CA MET A 253 -3.51 -9.90 -22.39
C MET A 253 -4.64 -10.86 -22.72
N GLN A 254 -5.82 -10.61 -22.18
CA GLN A 254 -7.05 -11.29 -22.57
C GLN A 254 -7.93 -10.31 -23.34
N ASN A 255 -8.21 -10.62 -24.60
CA ASN A 255 -9.05 -9.79 -25.45
C ASN A 255 -10.44 -10.39 -25.66
N LEU A 256 -11.47 -9.73 -25.11
CA LEU A 256 -12.90 -9.99 -25.36
C LEU A 256 -13.55 -8.90 -26.25
N GLY A 257 -12.80 -7.87 -26.60
CA GLY A 257 -13.21 -6.72 -27.41
C GLY A 257 -12.45 -6.68 -28.73
N GLN A 258 -11.99 -5.48 -29.10
CA GLN A 258 -11.17 -5.27 -30.29
C GLN A 258 -9.74 -4.95 -29.89
N ASP A 259 -8.77 -5.43 -30.66
CA ASP A 259 -7.40 -4.94 -30.56
C ASP A 259 -6.80 -4.69 -31.95
N SER A 260 -5.81 -3.81 -32.00
CA SER A 260 -4.99 -3.62 -33.20
C SER A 260 -3.53 -3.36 -32.83
N ALA A 261 -2.63 -3.84 -33.69
CA ALA A 261 -1.19 -3.68 -33.55
C ALA A 261 -0.60 -4.23 -32.23
N THR A 262 -1.27 -5.21 -31.59
CA THR A 262 -0.71 -5.89 -30.42
C THR A 262 0.52 -6.71 -30.82
N LYS A 263 1.64 -6.48 -30.13
CA LYS A 263 2.89 -7.23 -30.29
C LYS A 263 3.05 -8.23 -29.16
N VAL A 264 3.07 -9.52 -29.48
CA VAL A 264 3.32 -10.59 -28.49
C VAL A 264 4.75 -11.10 -28.66
N ASN A 265 5.59 -10.83 -27.66
CA ASN A 265 6.98 -11.27 -27.63
C ASN A 265 7.13 -12.63 -26.92
N SER A 266 8.33 -13.20 -27.00
CA SER A 266 8.64 -14.47 -26.32
C SER A 266 8.32 -14.44 -24.83
N GLY A 267 7.54 -15.42 -24.37
CA GLY A 267 7.09 -15.55 -22.99
C GLY A 267 5.88 -14.70 -22.60
N GLY A 268 5.33 -13.90 -23.52
CA GLY A 268 4.05 -13.22 -23.35
C GLY A 268 2.87 -14.12 -23.72
N GLN A 269 1.73 -13.91 -23.06
CA GLN A 269 0.51 -14.65 -23.33
C GLN A 269 -0.59 -13.72 -23.84
N TYR A 270 -1.09 -13.98 -25.04
CA TYR A 270 -2.25 -13.30 -25.59
C TYR A 270 -3.36 -14.32 -25.82
N THR A 271 -4.51 -14.08 -25.22
CA THR A 271 -5.69 -14.95 -25.33
C THR A 271 -6.84 -14.18 -25.96
N LEU A 272 -7.35 -14.69 -27.08
CA LEU A 272 -8.56 -14.19 -27.71
C LEU A 272 -9.78 -14.95 -27.14
N GLY A 273 -10.74 -14.23 -26.58
CA GLY A 273 -12.01 -14.80 -26.09
C GLY A 273 -13.14 -14.69 -27.11
N LEU A 274 -14.12 -15.59 -26.97
CA LEU A 274 -15.40 -15.60 -27.70
C LEU A 274 -16.49 -14.87 -26.92
#